data_AF-A0AAE2SCU2-F1
#
_entry.id   AF-A0AAE2SCU2-F1
#
_cell.length_a   1.000
_cell.length_b   1.000
_cell.length_c   1.000
_cell.angle_alpha   90.00
_cell.angle_beta   90.00
_cell.angle_gamma   90.00
#
_symmetry.space_group_name_H-M   'P 1'
#
loop_
_entity.id
_entity.type
_entity.pdbx_description
1 polymer ?
#
loop_
_entity_poly.entity_id
_entity_poly.type
_entity_poly.pdbx_seq_one_letter_code
_entity_poly.pdbx_strand_id
1 'polypeptide(L)'
;MKHICTFTTFILILATCMADIEARPLKLHSIFTNHMVLQRDKPIMIWGWADKGANVSVKFGKETANATAIGEAGRWEVTFPARGADAIGKELTVAHGSTLIEVRDIVIGDVWVMNGQSNMAFGLGKTSQADLESAQANLPLFRCFNLKSNEQASLQSDLPADAIEGDGWTCSTPQISLTFSSIGYSFGSRLQRALQIPIGIIDTARGGASIESLVPQHKFKDHPLAAAYKSYQDSVIAEFDAEAFAEKKWKNQLAQAKSKGLPKDKWPTNGGAKSLRSWDRPDQSPAHNGSCYNGMFGVFKGLNIKGVLFHQGFNNSLRTSCRPKLYRALMKVMVEGWREDFNDPALPVGVIGFCAGGVSQTRENFEAWSISSGAYIREAQRLGLADIEDAKNTAFLPAHDIQIPGLHPVKKIDHAIRATRWALNRVYGKKINWDSATLVSVEPQGERIVLTFDKPVMPDDMSTTIEGFSIAGKDGKFYLAHAKWPMKKDHGIHNTAKKSFENKKIELWSPLVAEPIAVRYAWATSPMGNLKVNGKPWLPLHSFRTDNWDWPESDDYSKILMDRLTMKKAMKEAAERLEFRRHEEATRAVEIIDELETLGRSVSK
;
A
#
# COMPACT_ATOMS: atom_id res chain seq x y z
N MET A 1 -84.04 -45.54 -20.23
CA MET A 1 -84.48 -44.16 -20.52
C MET A 1 -84.55 -43.38 -19.21
N LYS A 2 -83.66 -42.39 -19.04
CA LYS A 2 -83.79 -41.10 -18.34
C LYS A 2 -82.39 -40.64 -17.95
N HIS A 3 -81.83 -39.77 -18.79
CA HIS A 3 -80.61 -39.03 -18.51
C HIS A 3 -80.91 -37.97 -17.43
N ILE A 4 -80.08 -37.93 -16.38
CA ILE A 4 -80.06 -36.82 -15.42
C ILE A 4 -78.68 -36.17 -15.57
N CYS A 5 -78.67 -34.95 -16.10
CA CYS A 5 -77.52 -34.06 -16.14
C CYS A 5 -77.32 -33.45 -14.76
N THR A 6 -76.12 -33.60 -14.21
CA THR A 6 -75.68 -32.85 -13.02
C THR A 6 -74.56 -31.90 -13.44
N PHE A 7 -74.88 -30.61 -13.48
CA PHE A 7 -73.91 -29.52 -13.62
C PHE A 7 -73.21 -29.33 -12.28
N THR A 8 -71.90 -29.59 -12.20
CA THR A 8 -71.09 -29.28 -11.02
C THR A 8 -70.37 -27.95 -11.24
N THR A 9 -70.81 -26.92 -10.54
CA THR A 9 -70.23 -25.58 -10.54
C THR A 9 -68.81 -25.61 -9.97
N PHE A 10 -67.80 -25.26 -10.78
CA PHE A 10 -66.42 -25.10 -10.34
C PHE A 10 -66.27 -23.72 -9.65
N ILE A 11 -66.18 -23.70 -8.32
CA ILE A 11 -65.81 -22.48 -7.57
C ILE A 11 -64.30 -22.33 -7.64
N LEU A 12 -63.84 -21.34 -8.42
CA LEU A 12 -62.45 -20.93 -8.49
C LEU A 12 -62.11 -20.13 -7.22
N ILE A 13 -61.49 -20.77 -6.22
CA ILE A 13 -60.93 -20.09 -5.06
C ILE A 13 -59.65 -19.39 -5.52
N LEU A 14 -59.71 -18.06 -5.73
CA LEU A 14 -58.53 -17.23 -5.85
C LEU A 14 -57.83 -17.21 -4.48
N ALA A 15 -56.82 -18.07 -4.31
CA ALA A 15 -55.87 -17.95 -3.21
C ALA A 15 -54.96 -16.75 -3.51
N THR A 16 -55.28 -15.59 -2.93
CA THR A 16 -54.35 -14.47 -2.86
C THR A 16 -53.18 -14.88 -1.97
N CYS A 17 -52.06 -15.29 -2.57
CA CYS A 17 -50.78 -15.37 -1.88
C CYS A 17 -50.39 -13.95 -1.41
N MET A 18 -50.80 -13.57 -0.20
CA MET A 18 -50.12 -12.51 0.51
C MET A 18 -48.74 -13.06 0.85
N ALA A 19 -47.73 -12.60 0.12
CA ALA A 19 -46.36 -12.79 0.56
C ALA A 19 -46.22 -12.08 1.91
N ASP A 20 -46.01 -12.84 2.97
CA ASP A 20 -45.57 -12.29 4.25
C ASP A 20 -44.27 -11.52 3.99
N ILE A 21 -44.35 -10.19 4.01
CA ILE A 21 -43.17 -9.34 4.00
C ILE A 21 -42.48 -9.57 5.34
N GLU A 22 -41.45 -10.41 5.35
CA GLU A 22 -40.64 -10.65 6.54
C GLU A 22 -40.06 -9.30 7.01
N ALA A 23 -40.48 -8.87 8.20
CA ALA A 23 -40.08 -7.58 8.78
C ALA A 23 -38.54 -7.51 8.91
N ARG A 24 -37.92 -6.47 8.37
CA ARG A 24 -36.48 -6.27 8.44
C ARG A 24 -36.10 -5.87 9.87
N PRO A 25 -35.24 -6.65 10.54
CA PRO A 25 -34.83 -6.31 11.90
C PRO A 25 -34.08 -4.97 11.91
N LEU A 26 -34.29 -4.20 12.97
CA LEU A 26 -33.45 -3.03 13.27
C LEU A 26 -32.00 -3.49 13.32
N LYS A 27 -31.15 -2.84 12.54
CA LYS A 27 -29.73 -3.15 12.39
C LYS A 27 -28.92 -1.86 12.39
N LEU A 28 -27.77 -1.90 13.05
CA LEU A 28 -26.76 -0.85 13.03
C LEU A 28 -25.63 -1.27 12.08
N HIS A 29 -24.98 -0.32 11.39
CA HIS A 29 -23.82 -0.66 10.53
C HIS A 29 -22.73 -1.37 11.33
N SER A 30 -22.10 -2.40 10.76
CA SER A 30 -21.21 -3.32 11.49
C SER A 30 -19.88 -2.69 11.98
N ILE A 31 -19.64 -1.41 11.68
CA ILE A 31 -18.51 -0.64 12.23
C ILE A 31 -18.78 -0.18 13.67
N PHE A 32 -20.05 -0.06 14.06
CA PHE A 32 -20.44 0.41 15.37
C PHE A 32 -20.53 -0.76 16.34
N THR A 33 -19.41 -1.06 17.00
CA THR A 33 -19.30 -2.11 18.03
C THR A 33 -18.77 -1.51 19.32
N ASN A 34 -18.79 -2.30 20.39
CA ASN A 34 -18.20 -1.88 21.67
C ASN A 34 -16.74 -1.43 21.48
N HIS A 35 -16.29 -0.50 22.31
CA HIS A 35 -14.94 0.08 22.25
C HIS A 35 -14.65 0.95 21.02
N MET A 36 -15.63 1.35 20.22
CA MET A 36 -15.39 2.21 19.04
C MET A 36 -14.71 3.55 19.39
N VAL A 37 -13.88 4.02 18.45
CA VAL A 37 -13.41 5.42 18.42
C VAL A 37 -14.17 6.17 17.32
N LEU A 38 -14.82 7.27 17.67
CA LEU A 38 -15.47 8.19 16.72
C LEU A 38 -14.58 9.39 16.42
N GLN A 39 -14.59 9.87 15.18
CA GLN A 39 -13.80 11.02 14.75
C GLN A 39 -14.26 12.32 15.42
N ARG A 40 -13.34 13.00 16.10
CA ARG A 40 -13.52 14.33 16.69
C ARG A 40 -13.56 15.43 15.64
N ASP A 41 -14.03 16.60 16.06
CA ASP A 41 -14.02 17.86 15.29
C ASP A 41 -14.77 17.80 13.95
N LYS A 42 -15.57 16.75 13.76
CA LYS A 42 -16.52 16.57 12.65
C LYS A 42 -17.87 16.08 13.21
N PRO A 43 -19.00 16.31 12.51
CA PRO A 43 -20.29 15.78 12.93
C PRO A 43 -20.25 14.26 13.10
N ILE A 44 -20.97 13.73 14.08
CA ILE A 44 -20.99 12.28 14.35
C ILE A 44 -22.21 11.70 13.65
N MET A 45 -21.97 10.95 12.57
CA MET A 45 -23.02 10.26 11.81
C MET A 45 -23.16 8.83 12.31
N ILE A 46 -24.39 8.45 12.66
CA ILE A 46 -24.75 7.08 13.05
C ILE A 46 -25.85 6.61 12.11
N TRP A 47 -25.68 5.43 11.51
CA TRP A 47 -26.62 4.91 10.52
C TRP A 47 -26.79 3.41 10.61
N GLY A 48 -27.86 2.92 10.01
CA GLY A 48 -28.19 1.51 9.91
C GLY A 48 -29.40 1.28 9.03
N TRP A 49 -30.07 0.16 9.25
CA TRP A 49 -31.26 -0.23 8.50
C TRP A 49 -32.39 -0.69 9.42
N ALA A 50 -33.62 -0.52 8.96
CA ALA A 50 -34.84 -1.02 9.58
C ALA A 50 -35.90 -1.15 8.48
N ASP A 51 -37.12 -1.56 8.80
CA ASP A 51 -38.23 -1.48 7.85
C ASP A 51 -38.46 -0.06 7.35
N LYS A 52 -38.82 0.10 6.08
CA LYS A 52 -39.14 1.40 5.48
C LYS A 52 -40.28 2.05 6.26
N GLY A 53 -40.08 3.30 6.69
CA GLY A 53 -41.03 4.05 7.52
C GLY A 53 -40.83 3.84 9.03
N ALA A 54 -39.96 2.94 9.46
CA ALA A 54 -39.61 2.76 10.88
C ALA A 54 -39.05 4.07 11.47
N ASN A 55 -39.60 4.50 12.59
CA ASN A 55 -39.04 5.61 13.39
C ASN A 55 -38.03 5.06 14.38
N VAL A 56 -36.76 5.40 14.19
CA VAL A 56 -35.61 4.93 14.95
C VAL A 56 -35.14 6.04 15.88
N SER A 57 -35.13 5.76 17.19
CA SER A 57 -34.58 6.65 18.22
C SER A 57 -33.14 6.26 18.52
N VAL A 58 -32.22 7.20 18.40
CA VAL A 58 -30.79 7.02 18.66
C VAL A 58 -30.38 7.93 19.80
N LYS A 59 -29.88 7.35 20.89
CA LYS A 59 -29.35 8.07 22.04
C LYS A 59 -27.84 7.89 22.09
N PHE A 60 -27.09 8.99 22.14
CA PHE A 60 -25.64 8.98 22.29
C PHE A 60 -25.26 9.81 23.53
N GLY A 61 -24.84 9.13 24.59
CA GLY A 61 -24.66 9.75 25.91
C GLY A 61 -25.96 10.37 26.42
N LYS A 62 -26.00 11.70 26.51
CA LYS A 62 -27.17 12.46 27.00
C LYS A 62 -28.08 12.96 25.87
N GLU A 63 -27.62 12.91 24.62
CA GLU A 63 -28.33 13.44 23.47
C GLU A 63 -29.19 12.37 22.81
N THR A 64 -30.31 12.77 22.23
CA THR A 64 -31.21 11.89 21.49
C THR A 64 -31.58 12.53 20.17
N ALA A 65 -31.55 11.72 19.10
CA ALA A 65 -31.96 12.08 17.76
C ALA A 65 -32.90 10.98 17.23
N ASN A 66 -33.81 11.34 16.32
CA ASN A 66 -34.71 10.39 15.68
C ASN A 66 -34.51 10.44 14.16
N ALA A 67 -34.70 9.30 13.50
CA ALA A 67 -34.66 9.19 12.05
C ALA A 67 -35.75 8.24 11.55
N THR A 68 -36.29 8.52 10.37
CA THR A 68 -37.15 7.59 9.67
C THR A 68 -36.32 6.78 8.67
N ALA A 69 -36.48 5.47 8.67
CA ALA A 69 -35.88 4.59 7.68
C ALA A 69 -36.50 4.84 6.28
N ILE A 70 -35.66 5.15 5.29
CA ILE A 70 -36.08 5.53 3.94
C ILE A 70 -35.55 4.59 2.86
N GLY A 71 -36.22 4.60 1.71
CA GLY A 71 -35.88 3.79 0.54
C GLY A 71 -36.17 2.29 0.71
N GLU A 72 -35.95 1.53 -0.36
CA GLU A 72 -36.16 0.06 -0.37
C GLU A 72 -35.14 -0.69 0.51
N ALA A 73 -33.97 -0.07 0.74
CA ALA A 73 -32.99 -0.56 1.69
C ALA A 73 -33.36 -0.21 3.14
N GLY A 74 -34.35 0.64 3.40
CA GLY A 74 -34.75 1.03 4.76
C GLY A 74 -33.60 1.66 5.57
N ARG A 75 -32.75 2.45 4.92
CA ARG A 75 -31.61 3.11 5.59
C ARG A 75 -32.13 4.24 6.46
N TRP A 76 -31.68 4.30 7.72
CA TRP A 76 -31.88 5.44 8.62
C TRP A 76 -30.52 6.02 9.01
N GLU A 77 -30.51 7.31 9.35
CA GLU A 77 -29.29 8.02 9.75
C GLU A 77 -29.63 9.19 10.67
N VAL A 78 -28.81 9.38 11.70
CA VAL A 78 -28.84 10.57 12.56
C VAL A 78 -27.47 11.23 12.56
N THR A 79 -27.45 12.55 12.79
CA THR A 79 -26.22 13.32 12.97
C THR A 79 -26.24 14.01 14.32
N PHE A 80 -25.18 13.82 15.10
CA PHE A 80 -24.92 14.58 16.32
C PHE A 80 -23.87 15.68 16.06
N PRO A 81 -23.91 16.80 16.81
CA PRO A 81 -22.93 17.87 16.69
C PRO A 81 -21.48 17.40 16.88
N ALA A 82 -20.58 18.05 16.14
CA ALA A 82 -19.14 17.87 16.28
C ALA A 82 -18.68 18.18 17.71
N ARG A 83 -17.68 17.45 18.19
CA ARG A 83 -17.08 17.66 19.51
C ARG A 83 -15.61 17.26 19.53
N GLY A 84 -14.87 17.82 20.49
CA GLY A 84 -13.46 17.54 20.69
C GLY A 84 -13.18 16.12 21.18
N ALA A 85 -11.89 15.81 21.36
CA ALA A 85 -11.47 14.53 21.91
C ALA A 85 -12.04 14.31 23.33
N ASP A 86 -12.48 13.09 23.61
CA ASP A 86 -13.01 12.69 24.90
C ASP A 86 -12.68 11.23 25.17
N ALA A 87 -11.92 11.00 26.24
CA ALA A 87 -11.48 9.68 26.68
C ALA A 87 -12.51 8.95 27.55
N ILE A 88 -13.60 9.61 27.94
CA ILE A 88 -14.66 9.02 28.76
C ILE A 88 -15.63 8.26 27.85
N GLY A 89 -15.66 6.93 28.00
CA GLY A 89 -16.54 6.03 27.29
C GLY A 89 -18.02 6.42 27.39
N LYS A 90 -18.71 6.38 26.26
CA LYS A 90 -20.13 6.72 26.11
C LYS A 90 -20.91 5.50 25.65
N GLU A 91 -22.20 5.53 25.93
CA GLU A 91 -23.15 4.54 25.43
C GLU A 91 -23.92 5.11 24.24
N LEU A 92 -24.14 4.26 23.24
CA LEU A 92 -25.02 4.47 22.11
C LEU A 92 -26.15 3.44 22.22
N THR A 93 -27.38 3.92 22.20
CA THR A 93 -28.59 3.09 22.24
C THR A 93 -29.43 3.40 21.01
N VAL A 94 -29.77 2.38 20.24
CA VAL A 94 -30.64 2.48 19.06
C VAL A 94 -31.90 1.67 19.32
N ALA A 95 -33.06 2.30 19.20
CA ALA A 95 -34.34 1.69 19.53
C ALA A 95 -35.37 1.88 18.40
N HIS A 96 -36.13 0.83 18.13
CA HIS A 96 -37.33 0.87 17.31
C HIS A 96 -38.32 -0.19 17.81
N GLY A 97 -39.54 0.22 18.17
CA GLY A 97 -40.51 -0.67 18.80
C GLY A 97 -39.96 -1.28 20.10
N SER A 98 -39.96 -2.61 20.20
CA SER A 98 -39.36 -3.36 21.31
C SER A 98 -37.89 -3.74 21.11
N THR A 99 -37.32 -3.49 19.92
CA THR A 99 -35.92 -3.83 19.61
C THR A 99 -34.98 -2.74 20.11
N LEU A 100 -33.92 -3.17 20.79
CA LEU A 100 -32.88 -2.32 21.38
C LEU A 100 -31.50 -2.84 21.00
N ILE A 101 -30.65 -1.96 20.48
CA ILE A 101 -29.22 -2.22 20.25
C ILE A 101 -28.42 -1.30 21.16
N GLU A 102 -27.49 -1.86 21.92
CA GLU A 102 -26.60 -1.12 22.81
C GLU A 102 -25.14 -1.29 22.39
N VAL A 103 -24.43 -0.18 22.28
CA VAL A 103 -22.99 -0.13 22.03
C VAL A 103 -22.33 0.69 23.13
N ARG A 104 -21.34 0.13 23.81
CA ARG A 104 -20.74 0.68 25.02
C ARG A 104 -19.27 1.04 24.82
N ASP A 105 -18.77 1.88 25.73
CA ASP A 105 -17.38 2.34 25.75
C ASP A 105 -16.96 3.01 24.43
N ILE A 106 -17.79 3.91 23.90
CA ILE A 106 -17.43 4.70 22.72
C ILE A 106 -16.64 5.93 23.16
N VAL A 107 -15.44 6.12 22.62
CA VAL A 107 -14.60 7.30 22.87
C VAL A 107 -14.48 8.18 21.64
N ILE A 108 -14.05 9.43 21.80
CA ILE A 108 -13.98 10.41 20.70
C ILE A 108 -12.54 10.84 20.51
N GLY A 109 -12.02 10.67 19.30
CA GLY A 109 -10.60 10.81 19.00
C GLY A 109 -10.33 10.95 17.52
N ASP A 110 -9.13 10.61 17.07
CA ASP A 110 -8.81 10.59 15.63
C ASP A 110 -8.85 9.17 15.08
N VAL A 111 -9.52 8.98 13.95
CA VAL A 111 -9.66 7.67 13.28
C VAL A 111 -8.83 7.66 12.00
N TRP A 112 -7.89 6.72 11.91
CA TRP A 112 -7.02 6.56 10.75
C TRP A 112 -7.28 5.22 10.05
N VAL A 113 -7.17 5.20 8.72
CA VAL A 113 -7.36 3.98 7.93
C VAL A 113 -6.01 3.47 7.43
N MET A 114 -5.73 2.21 7.68
CA MET A 114 -4.61 1.49 7.06
C MET A 114 -5.14 0.76 5.83
N ASN A 115 -4.61 1.09 4.65
CA ASN A 115 -5.00 0.48 3.38
C ASN A 115 -3.76 0.01 2.60
N GLY A 116 -3.96 -0.91 1.65
CA GLY A 116 -2.91 -1.46 0.82
C GLY A 116 -2.94 -2.98 0.80
N GLN A 117 -1.76 -3.62 0.83
CA GLN A 117 -1.65 -5.08 0.74
C GLN A 117 -0.95 -5.73 1.94
N SER A 118 -0.39 -6.92 1.73
CA SER A 118 0.18 -7.81 2.75
C SER A 118 1.23 -7.17 3.65
N ASN A 119 2.03 -6.22 3.17
CA ASN A 119 3.00 -5.53 4.02
C ASN A 119 2.35 -4.51 4.96
N MET A 120 1.17 -3.97 4.62
CA MET A 120 0.32 -3.20 5.54
C MET A 120 -0.43 -4.13 6.49
N ALA A 121 -1.06 -5.20 5.99
CA ALA A 121 -1.83 -6.17 6.79
C ALA A 121 -0.96 -7.07 7.71
N PHE A 122 0.36 -6.89 7.70
CA PHE A 122 1.27 -7.81 8.36
C PHE A 122 1.24 -7.63 9.88
N GLY A 123 0.77 -8.65 10.60
CA GLY A 123 0.62 -8.61 12.06
C GLY A 123 1.93 -8.32 12.82
N LEU A 124 1.82 -7.53 13.90
CA LEU A 124 2.93 -7.16 14.79
C LEU A 124 3.67 -8.38 15.34
N GLY A 125 2.96 -9.44 15.70
CA GLY A 125 3.53 -10.67 16.25
C GLY A 125 4.50 -11.42 15.33
N LYS A 126 4.56 -11.04 14.05
CA LYS A 126 5.46 -11.63 13.04
C LYS A 126 6.68 -10.75 12.75
N THR A 127 6.89 -9.67 13.51
CA THR A 127 7.97 -8.70 13.30
C THR A 127 9.10 -8.86 14.29
N SER A 128 10.28 -8.31 13.97
CA SER A 128 11.51 -8.52 14.74
C SER A 128 11.54 -7.87 16.13
N GLN A 129 10.54 -7.06 16.49
CA GLN A 129 10.45 -6.29 17.74
C GLN A 129 9.08 -6.51 18.41
N ALA A 130 8.42 -7.62 18.10
CA ALA A 130 7.07 -7.91 18.57
C ALA A 130 6.96 -7.96 20.11
N ASP A 131 7.98 -8.52 20.77
CA ASP A 131 8.08 -8.61 22.22
C ASP A 131 8.17 -7.24 22.89
N LEU A 132 9.07 -6.37 22.42
CA LEU A 132 9.23 -5.02 22.96
C LEU A 132 7.99 -4.17 22.72
N GLU A 133 7.42 -4.23 21.51
CA GLU A 133 6.24 -3.44 21.15
C GLU A 133 5.00 -3.89 21.92
N SER A 134 4.78 -5.20 22.07
CA SER A 134 3.63 -5.73 22.82
C SER A 134 3.72 -5.45 24.32
N ALA A 135 4.92 -5.49 24.92
CA ALA A 135 5.11 -5.13 26.33
C ALA A 135 4.66 -3.69 26.66
N GLN A 136 4.64 -2.81 25.65
CA GLN A 136 4.21 -1.41 25.78
C GLN A 136 2.78 -1.15 25.28
N ALA A 137 2.05 -2.20 24.90
CA ALA A 137 0.78 -2.10 24.21
C ALA A 137 -0.44 -1.92 25.12
N ASN A 138 -0.27 -1.78 26.43
CA ASN A 138 -1.37 -1.49 27.36
C ASN A 138 -1.84 -0.03 27.20
N LEU A 139 -2.54 0.24 26.10
CA LEU A 139 -2.97 1.56 25.65
C LEU A 139 -4.49 1.54 25.43
N PRO A 140 -5.33 1.72 26.48
CA PRO A 140 -6.78 1.57 26.36
C PRO A 140 -7.45 2.61 25.45
N LEU A 141 -6.77 3.73 25.19
CA LEU A 141 -7.21 4.77 24.26
C LEU A 141 -6.68 4.56 22.84
N PHE A 142 -5.90 3.50 22.60
CA PHE A 142 -5.54 3.06 21.26
C PHE A 142 -6.34 1.82 20.90
N ARG A 143 -7.15 1.91 19.85
CA ARG A 143 -8.13 0.86 19.51
C ARG A 143 -8.12 0.56 18.01
N CYS A 144 -8.34 -0.69 17.66
CA CYS A 144 -8.27 -1.15 16.26
C CYS A 144 -9.54 -1.90 15.86
N PHE A 145 -9.96 -1.71 14.61
CA PHE A 145 -10.98 -2.48 13.92
C PHE A 145 -10.33 -3.12 12.69
N ASN A 146 -10.23 -4.45 12.68
CA ASN A 146 -9.52 -5.16 11.61
C ASN A 146 -10.50 -5.92 10.73
N LEU A 147 -10.28 -5.84 9.41
CA LEU A 147 -10.99 -6.64 8.44
C LEU A 147 -10.19 -7.87 8.03
N LYS A 148 -10.92 -8.96 7.77
CA LYS A 148 -10.46 -10.09 6.96
C LYS A 148 -10.72 -9.78 5.47
N SER A 149 -10.22 -10.64 4.59
CA SER A 149 -10.44 -10.48 3.15
C SER A 149 -11.93 -10.60 2.82
N ASN A 150 -12.47 -9.59 2.14
CA ASN A 150 -13.87 -9.52 1.73
C ASN A 150 -13.97 -8.81 0.37
N GLU A 151 -13.34 -9.36 -0.67
CA GLU A 151 -13.43 -8.79 -2.01
C GLU A 151 -14.82 -8.99 -2.60
N GLN A 152 -15.37 -7.95 -3.24
CA GLN A 152 -16.75 -7.94 -3.71
C GLN A 152 -16.83 -7.29 -5.10
N ALA A 153 -17.67 -7.85 -5.97
CA ALA A 153 -17.81 -7.36 -7.35
C ALA A 153 -18.40 -5.95 -7.44
N SER A 154 -19.24 -5.58 -6.47
CA SER A 154 -19.89 -4.28 -6.34
C SER A 154 -19.72 -3.71 -4.92
N LEU A 155 -19.81 -2.39 -4.80
CA LEU A 155 -19.71 -1.69 -3.51
C LEU A 155 -20.78 -2.20 -2.54
N GLN A 156 -20.32 -2.69 -1.38
CA GLN A 156 -21.20 -3.13 -0.30
C GLN A 156 -21.56 -1.95 0.60
N SER A 157 -22.75 -2.03 1.20
CA SER A 157 -23.24 -1.03 2.16
C SER A 157 -23.02 -1.42 3.63
N ASP A 158 -22.61 -2.67 3.88
CA ASP A 158 -22.25 -3.19 5.20
C ASP A 158 -21.25 -4.35 5.08
N LEU A 159 -20.72 -4.79 6.21
CA LEU A 159 -19.83 -5.95 6.32
C LEU A 159 -20.59 -7.19 6.79
N PRO A 160 -20.29 -8.37 6.23
CA PRO A 160 -20.70 -9.63 6.84
C PRO A 160 -19.86 -9.90 8.10
N ALA A 161 -20.43 -10.61 9.08
CA ALA A 161 -19.79 -10.84 10.38
C ALA A 161 -18.44 -11.57 10.26
N ASP A 162 -18.30 -12.48 9.29
CA ASP A 162 -17.08 -13.23 9.03
C ASP A 162 -15.96 -12.41 8.36
N ALA A 163 -16.28 -11.23 7.82
CA ALA A 163 -15.30 -10.26 7.34
C ALA A 163 -14.68 -9.42 8.47
N ILE A 164 -15.23 -9.46 9.68
CA ILE A 164 -14.72 -8.73 10.84
C ILE A 164 -13.82 -9.67 11.66
N GLU A 165 -12.68 -9.17 12.15
CA GLU A 165 -11.85 -9.89 13.09
C GLU A 165 -12.39 -9.72 14.52
N GLY A 166 -12.60 -10.83 15.24
CA GLY A 166 -13.20 -10.81 16.57
C GLY A 166 -14.61 -10.19 16.55
N ASP A 167 -14.92 -9.42 17.59
CA ASP A 167 -16.21 -8.76 17.80
C ASP A 167 -16.21 -7.27 17.37
N GLY A 168 -15.27 -6.89 16.47
CA GLY A 168 -15.13 -5.52 15.97
C GLY A 168 -13.98 -4.74 16.62
N TRP A 169 -14.27 -3.55 17.16
CA TRP A 169 -13.28 -2.70 17.79
C TRP A 169 -12.69 -3.34 19.05
N THR A 170 -11.36 -3.30 19.15
CA THR A 170 -10.62 -3.88 20.29
C THR A 170 -9.65 -2.87 20.89
N CYS A 171 -9.55 -2.86 22.22
CA CYS A 171 -8.54 -2.08 22.92
C CYS A 171 -7.16 -2.73 22.79
N SER A 172 -6.12 -1.91 22.67
CA SER A 172 -4.75 -2.39 22.65
C SER A 172 -4.36 -2.98 24.02
N THR A 173 -3.93 -4.24 23.99
CA THR A 173 -3.29 -4.95 25.11
C THR A 173 -2.04 -5.67 24.61
N PRO A 174 -1.13 -6.12 25.48
CA PRO A 174 0.03 -6.90 25.06
C PRO A 174 -0.33 -8.09 24.17
N GLN A 175 -1.37 -8.85 24.53
CA GLN A 175 -1.79 -10.03 23.77
C GLN A 175 -2.46 -9.68 22.44
N ILE A 176 -3.41 -8.74 22.47
CA ILE A 176 -4.20 -8.38 21.27
C ILE A 176 -3.34 -7.62 20.26
N SER A 177 -2.42 -6.76 20.71
CA SER A 177 -1.59 -5.95 19.80
C SER A 177 -0.76 -6.77 18.80
N LEU A 178 -0.46 -8.03 19.12
CA LEU A 178 0.26 -8.94 18.23
C LEU A 178 -0.52 -9.27 16.95
N THR A 179 -1.86 -9.15 16.95
CA THR A 179 -2.71 -9.38 15.77
C THR A 179 -2.85 -8.14 14.89
N PHE A 180 -2.64 -6.95 15.44
CA PHE A 180 -2.76 -5.69 14.70
C PHE A 180 -1.69 -5.59 13.61
N SER A 181 -1.99 -4.88 12.52
CA SER A 181 -0.97 -4.43 11.56
C SER A 181 0.24 -3.85 12.31
N SER A 182 1.45 -4.31 12.01
CA SER A 182 2.67 -3.79 12.63
C SER A 182 2.86 -2.29 12.36
N ILE A 183 2.52 -1.86 11.13
CA ILE A 183 2.57 -0.45 10.74
C ILE A 183 1.46 0.31 11.44
N GLY A 184 0.22 -0.21 11.43
CA GLY A 184 -0.93 0.41 12.08
C GLY A 184 -0.76 0.57 13.60
N TYR A 185 -0.31 -0.49 14.29
CA TYR A 185 0.02 -0.46 15.72
C TYR A 185 1.11 0.58 16.00
N SER A 186 2.21 0.53 15.26
CA SER A 186 3.32 1.46 15.50
C SER A 186 2.86 2.90 15.26
N PHE A 187 2.24 3.19 14.13
CA PHE A 187 1.73 4.53 13.83
C PHE A 187 0.72 5.02 14.87
N GLY A 188 -0.33 4.23 15.14
CA GLY A 188 -1.39 4.58 16.08
C GLY A 188 -0.91 4.74 17.52
N SER A 189 -0.07 3.83 18.01
CA SER A 189 0.50 3.91 19.37
C SER A 189 1.40 5.13 19.55
N ARG A 190 2.23 5.49 18.55
CA ARG A 190 3.05 6.71 18.65
C ARG A 190 2.18 7.98 18.60
N LEU A 191 1.15 8.03 17.75
CA LEU A 191 0.20 9.14 17.75
C LEU A 191 -0.53 9.26 19.08
N GLN A 192 -1.05 8.16 19.62
CA GLN A 192 -1.76 8.14 20.89
C GLN A 192 -0.86 8.66 22.02
N ARG A 193 0.38 8.20 22.09
CA ARG A 193 1.36 8.68 23.09
C ARG A 193 1.75 10.14 22.88
N ALA A 194 1.88 10.61 21.64
CA ALA A 194 2.27 12.00 21.36
C ALA A 194 1.14 13.01 21.58
N LEU A 195 -0.11 12.59 21.37
CA LEU A 195 -1.29 13.47 21.41
C LEU A 195 -2.10 13.34 22.70
N GLN A 196 -1.97 12.20 23.41
CA GLN A 196 -2.71 11.89 24.64
C GLN A 196 -4.24 11.97 24.48
N ILE A 197 -4.73 11.57 23.30
CA ILE A 197 -6.16 11.47 22.96
C ILE A 197 -6.48 10.06 22.48
N PRO A 198 -7.76 9.66 22.38
CA PRO A 198 -8.12 8.41 21.72
C PRO A 198 -7.68 8.38 20.26
N ILE A 199 -7.13 7.25 19.82
CA ILE A 199 -6.74 6.97 18.44
C ILE A 199 -7.37 5.65 18.01
N GLY A 200 -8.15 5.71 16.92
CA GLY A 200 -8.73 4.55 16.26
C GLY A 200 -7.96 4.21 14.99
N ILE A 201 -7.71 2.93 14.75
CA ILE A 201 -7.20 2.41 13.47
C ILE A 201 -8.24 1.47 12.86
N ILE A 202 -8.58 1.69 11.60
CA ILE A 202 -9.36 0.75 10.78
C ILE A 202 -8.39 0.11 9.80
N ASP A 203 -8.11 -1.19 9.94
CA ASP A 203 -7.26 -1.93 9.00
C ASP A 203 -8.11 -2.59 7.91
N THR A 204 -7.88 -2.15 6.68
CA THR A 204 -8.57 -2.59 5.46
C THR A 204 -7.61 -3.21 4.45
N ALA A 205 -6.37 -3.50 4.86
CA ALA A 205 -5.36 -4.02 3.94
C ALA A 205 -5.62 -5.47 3.53
N ARG A 206 -5.42 -5.77 2.24
CA ARG A 206 -5.66 -7.11 1.66
C ARG A 206 -4.38 -7.67 1.03
N GLY A 207 -3.86 -8.76 1.58
CA GLY A 207 -2.67 -9.44 1.04
C GLY A 207 -2.73 -9.73 -0.47
N GLY A 208 -1.76 -9.30 -1.27
CA GLY A 208 -1.79 -9.56 -2.72
C GLY A 208 -2.78 -8.70 -3.53
N ALA A 209 -3.42 -7.70 -2.92
CA ALA A 209 -4.11 -6.67 -3.69
C ALA A 209 -3.15 -5.94 -4.66
N SER A 210 -3.59 -5.73 -5.89
CA SER A 210 -3.00 -4.73 -6.78
C SER A 210 -3.75 -3.39 -6.68
N ILE A 211 -3.14 -2.29 -7.14
CA ILE A 211 -3.72 -0.95 -6.96
C ILE A 211 -5.11 -0.82 -7.60
N GLU A 212 -5.34 -1.46 -8.75
CA GLU A 212 -6.63 -1.43 -9.43
C GLU A 212 -7.78 -1.91 -8.55
N SER A 213 -7.58 -2.87 -7.63
CA SER A 213 -8.64 -3.33 -6.73
C SER A 213 -8.93 -2.41 -5.55
N LEU A 214 -8.06 -1.43 -5.29
CA LEU A 214 -8.15 -0.50 -4.17
C LEU A 214 -8.72 0.86 -4.59
N VAL A 215 -8.83 1.10 -5.90
CA VAL A 215 -9.40 2.32 -6.49
C VAL A 215 -10.93 2.23 -6.47
N PRO A 216 -11.65 3.28 -6.03
CA PRO A 216 -13.11 3.32 -6.14
C PRO A 216 -13.56 3.20 -7.61
N GLN A 217 -14.44 2.24 -7.91
CA GLN A 217 -14.81 1.92 -9.31
C GLN A 217 -15.33 3.13 -10.10
N HIS A 218 -16.06 4.03 -9.43
CA HIS A 218 -16.62 5.22 -10.07
C HIS A 218 -15.57 6.21 -10.60
N LYS A 219 -14.32 6.12 -10.14
CA LYS A 219 -13.20 6.98 -10.57
C LYS A 219 -12.42 6.46 -11.77
N PHE A 220 -12.65 5.22 -12.21
CA PHE A 220 -11.93 4.68 -13.37
C PHE A 220 -12.20 5.49 -14.64
N LYS A 221 -13.40 6.07 -14.78
CA LYS A 221 -13.76 6.93 -15.92
C LYS A 221 -12.98 8.26 -15.97
N ASP A 222 -12.38 8.68 -14.86
CA ASP A 222 -11.78 10.01 -14.71
C ASP A 222 -10.35 10.09 -15.29
N HIS A 223 -9.79 8.96 -15.74
CA HIS A 223 -8.49 8.93 -16.42
C HIS A 223 -8.51 7.96 -17.61
N PRO A 224 -8.03 8.33 -18.81
CA PRO A 224 -8.09 7.49 -20.01
C PRO A 224 -7.49 6.08 -19.84
N LEU A 225 -6.30 5.98 -19.23
CA LEU A 225 -5.68 4.68 -18.94
C LEU A 225 -6.51 3.82 -17.97
N ALA A 226 -7.12 4.42 -16.95
CA ALA A 226 -7.96 3.69 -16.01
C ALA A 226 -9.24 3.21 -16.70
N ALA A 227 -9.90 4.09 -17.48
CA ALA A 227 -11.09 3.75 -18.27
C ALA A 227 -10.81 2.58 -19.23
N ALA A 228 -9.73 2.66 -20.00
CA ALA A 228 -9.33 1.59 -20.92
C ALA A 228 -9.03 0.27 -20.19
N TYR A 229 -8.38 0.33 -19.03
CA TYR A 229 -8.15 -0.86 -18.21
C TYR A 229 -9.45 -1.49 -17.71
N LYS A 230 -10.39 -0.66 -17.26
CA LYS A 230 -11.72 -1.13 -16.84
C LYS A 230 -12.45 -1.81 -18.00
N SER A 231 -12.48 -1.21 -19.19
CA SER A 231 -13.11 -1.81 -20.37
C SER A 231 -12.50 -3.16 -20.73
N TYR A 232 -11.18 -3.31 -20.62
CA TYR A 232 -10.51 -4.60 -20.79
C TYR A 232 -10.94 -5.62 -19.72
N GLN A 233 -11.03 -5.23 -18.45
CA GLN A 233 -11.51 -6.16 -17.42
C GLN A 233 -12.98 -6.54 -17.60
N ASP A 234 -13.83 -5.61 -18.01
CA ASP A 234 -15.24 -5.89 -18.32
C ASP A 234 -15.35 -6.92 -19.47
N SER A 235 -14.48 -6.84 -20.49
CA SER A 235 -14.44 -7.85 -21.56
C SER A 235 -13.96 -9.22 -21.04
N VAL A 236 -12.95 -9.25 -20.17
CA VAL A 236 -12.47 -10.49 -19.53
C VAL A 236 -13.57 -11.14 -18.69
N ILE A 237 -14.39 -10.36 -17.99
CA ILE A 237 -15.52 -10.86 -17.21
C ILE A 237 -16.60 -11.42 -18.14
N ALA A 238 -16.95 -10.71 -19.21
CA ALA A 238 -17.96 -11.15 -20.17
C ALA A 238 -17.61 -12.48 -20.85
N GLU A 239 -16.32 -12.75 -21.06
CA GLU A 239 -15.82 -13.98 -21.68
C GLU A 239 -15.51 -15.11 -20.68
N PHE A 240 -15.66 -14.86 -19.37
CA PHE A 240 -15.23 -15.81 -18.34
C PHE A 240 -16.21 -16.98 -18.17
N ASP A 241 -15.77 -18.18 -18.56
CA ASP A 241 -16.45 -19.44 -18.23
C ASP A 241 -15.83 -20.07 -16.96
N ALA A 242 -16.58 -20.01 -15.86
CA ALA A 242 -16.15 -20.54 -14.57
C ALA A 242 -15.94 -22.05 -14.57
N GLU A 243 -16.74 -22.82 -15.30
CA GLU A 243 -16.65 -24.27 -15.31
C GLU A 243 -15.45 -24.72 -16.14
N ALA A 244 -15.26 -24.12 -17.32
CA ALA A 244 -14.09 -24.36 -18.15
C ALA A 244 -12.78 -23.94 -17.44
N PHE A 245 -12.80 -22.81 -16.74
CA PHE A 245 -11.65 -22.36 -15.95
C PHE A 245 -11.33 -23.33 -14.80
N ALA A 246 -12.35 -23.78 -14.06
CA ALA A 246 -12.19 -24.75 -12.98
C ALA A 246 -11.62 -26.08 -13.49
N GLU A 247 -12.13 -26.58 -14.61
CA GLU A 247 -11.63 -27.80 -15.24
C GLU A 247 -10.16 -27.66 -15.65
N LYS A 248 -9.79 -26.56 -16.31
CA LYS A 248 -8.40 -26.26 -16.68
C LYS A 248 -7.48 -26.18 -15.47
N LYS A 249 -7.93 -25.51 -14.41
CA LYS A 249 -7.17 -25.38 -13.15
C LYS A 249 -6.96 -26.75 -12.50
N TRP A 250 -8.00 -27.57 -12.39
CA TRP A 250 -7.91 -28.92 -11.85
C TRP A 250 -6.94 -29.79 -12.66
N LYS A 251 -7.03 -29.79 -14.00
CA LYS A 251 -6.11 -30.52 -14.88
C LYS A 251 -4.65 -30.13 -14.64
N ASN A 252 -4.37 -28.84 -14.49
CA ASN A 252 -3.02 -28.33 -14.21
C ASN A 252 -2.52 -28.77 -12.83
N GLN A 253 -3.36 -28.69 -11.79
CA GLN A 253 -2.99 -29.13 -10.44
C GLN A 253 -2.76 -30.64 -10.40
N LEU A 254 -3.57 -31.42 -11.11
CA LEU A 254 -3.42 -32.87 -11.22
C LEU A 254 -2.10 -33.23 -11.94
N ALA A 255 -1.78 -32.55 -13.04
CA ALA A 255 -0.51 -32.73 -13.75
C ALA A 255 0.69 -32.41 -12.83
N GLN A 256 0.61 -31.34 -12.05
CA GLN A 256 1.66 -30.97 -11.08
C GLN A 256 1.77 -31.98 -9.93
N ALA A 257 0.65 -32.50 -9.42
CA ALA A 257 0.66 -33.53 -8.38
C ALA A 257 1.35 -34.82 -8.89
N LYS A 258 1.03 -35.23 -10.13
CA LYS A 258 1.68 -36.36 -10.81
C LYS A 258 3.17 -36.12 -11.03
N SER A 259 3.57 -34.95 -11.52
CA SER A 259 4.98 -34.63 -11.76
C SER A 259 5.82 -34.62 -10.49
N LYS A 260 5.19 -34.38 -9.32
CA LYS A 260 5.83 -34.46 -8.00
C LYS A 260 5.78 -35.87 -7.37
N GLY A 261 5.21 -36.86 -8.06
CA GLY A 261 5.08 -38.22 -7.54
C GLY A 261 4.16 -38.35 -6.33
N LEU A 262 3.20 -37.43 -6.16
CA LEU A 262 2.28 -37.49 -5.02
C LEU A 262 1.35 -38.72 -5.12
N PRO A 263 1.06 -39.40 -3.99
CA PRO A 263 0.13 -40.54 -3.99
C PRO A 263 -1.29 -40.09 -4.35
N LYS A 264 -2.09 -41.01 -4.90
CA LYS A 264 -3.40 -40.71 -5.52
C LYS A 264 -4.40 -40.07 -4.56
N ASP A 265 -4.37 -40.43 -3.28
CA ASP A 265 -5.21 -39.87 -2.22
C ASP A 265 -4.89 -38.39 -1.93
N LYS A 266 -3.74 -37.89 -2.38
CA LYS A 266 -3.32 -36.48 -2.30
C LYS A 266 -3.57 -35.70 -3.59
N TRP A 267 -4.17 -36.31 -4.61
CA TRP A 267 -4.50 -35.61 -5.85
C TRP A 267 -5.66 -34.64 -5.64
N PRO A 268 -5.67 -33.50 -6.36
CA PRO A 268 -6.78 -32.55 -6.27
C PRO A 268 -8.06 -33.18 -6.83
N THR A 269 -9.19 -32.93 -6.17
CA THR A 269 -10.52 -33.30 -6.66
C THR A 269 -11.05 -32.25 -7.64
N ASN A 270 -11.88 -32.67 -8.59
CA ASN A 270 -12.57 -31.73 -9.48
C ASN A 270 -13.84 -31.24 -8.79
N GLY A 271 -13.82 -30.02 -8.26
CA GLY A 271 -14.98 -29.40 -7.61
C GLY A 271 -15.78 -28.46 -8.51
N GLY A 272 -15.48 -28.40 -9.82
CA GLY A 272 -16.12 -27.48 -10.77
C GLY A 272 -16.00 -26.00 -10.34
N ALA A 273 -16.90 -25.15 -10.84
CA ALA A 273 -16.93 -23.72 -10.53
C ALA A 273 -17.06 -23.41 -9.02
N LYS A 274 -17.58 -24.34 -8.22
CA LYS A 274 -17.70 -24.19 -6.75
C LYS A 274 -16.35 -24.24 -6.03
N SER A 275 -15.33 -24.80 -6.67
CA SER A 275 -13.96 -24.84 -6.13
C SER A 275 -13.17 -23.54 -6.34
N LEU A 276 -13.69 -22.63 -7.15
CA LEU A 276 -13.05 -21.35 -7.45
C LEU A 276 -13.12 -20.41 -6.24
N ARG A 277 -11.98 -19.79 -5.95
CA ARG A 277 -11.83 -18.75 -4.92
C ARG A 277 -11.95 -17.37 -5.58
N SER A 278 -12.00 -16.31 -4.78
CA SER A 278 -12.03 -14.92 -5.28
C SER A 278 -10.92 -14.65 -6.31
N TRP A 279 -9.70 -15.13 -6.06
CA TRP A 279 -8.56 -15.05 -6.99
C TRP A 279 -8.80 -15.60 -8.39
N ASP A 280 -9.67 -16.59 -8.52
CA ASP A 280 -9.96 -17.25 -9.80
C ASP A 280 -11.04 -16.51 -10.59
N ARG A 281 -11.80 -15.62 -9.93
CA ARG A 281 -12.98 -14.96 -10.47
C ARG A 281 -12.60 -13.54 -10.90
N PRO A 282 -12.71 -13.18 -12.18
CA PRO A 282 -12.24 -11.89 -12.68
C PRO A 282 -13.05 -10.70 -12.14
N ASP A 283 -14.24 -10.91 -11.60
CA ASP A 283 -15.09 -9.90 -10.95
C ASP A 283 -14.81 -9.75 -9.44
N GLN A 284 -14.15 -10.72 -8.81
CA GLN A 284 -13.91 -10.76 -7.35
C GLN A 284 -12.43 -10.91 -6.97
N SER A 285 -11.53 -11.06 -7.93
CA SER A 285 -10.10 -11.18 -7.69
C SER A 285 -9.59 -9.93 -6.99
N PRO A 286 -8.64 -10.02 -6.05
CA PRO A 286 -7.98 -8.84 -5.48
C PRO A 286 -7.06 -8.12 -6.47
N ALA A 287 -7.09 -8.50 -7.75
CA ALA A 287 -6.55 -7.74 -8.87
C ALA A 287 -7.61 -7.22 -9.85
N HIS A 288 -8.89 -7.35 -9.52
CA HIS A 288 -10.00 -6.78 -10.28
C HIS A 288 -10.29 -5.35 -9.85
N ASN A 289 -10.66 -4.47 -10.79
CA ASN A 289 -10.95 -3.07 -10.53
C ASN A 289 -11.96 -2.89 -9.38
N GLY A 290 -11.53 -2.17 -8.34
CA GLY A 290 -12.28 -1.84 -7.14
C GLY A 290 -12.77 -2.99 -6.27
N SER A 291 -12.44 -4.26 -6.55
CA SER A 291 -13.00 -5.40 -5.80
C SER A 291 -12.68 -5.39 -4.30
N CYS A 292 -11.45 -5.01 -3.93
CA CYS A 292 -11.06 -4.85 -2.53
C CYS A 292 -11.68 -3.59 -1.92
N TYR A 293 -11.73 -2.47 -2.66
CA TYR A 293 -12.39 -1.26 -2.21
C TYR A 293 -13.86 -1.52 -1.87
N ASN A 294 -14.57 -2.20 -2.76
CA ASN A 294 -16.01 -2.46 -2.71
C ASN A 294 -16.47 -3.20 -1.45
N GLY A 295 -15.71 -4.19 -0.97
CA GLY A 295 -16.09 -4.97 0.21
C GLY A 295 -15.25 -4.70 1.45
N MET A 296 -14.27 -3.79 1.38
CA MET A 296 -13.41 -3.46 2.52
C MET A 296 -13.44 -1.96 2.86
N PHE A 297 -12.69 -1.11 2.17
CA PHE A 297 -12.58 0.31 2.56
C PHE A 297 -13.83 1.12 2.19
N GLY A 298 -14.40 0.91 1.00
CA GLY A 298 -15.57 1.62 0.50
C GLY A 298 -16.85 1.35 1.29
N VAL A 299 -16.91 0.26 2.05
CA VAL A 299 -18.04 -0.05 2.93
C VAL A 299 -18.24 1.03 4.00
N PHE A 300 -17.17 1.74 4.37
CA PHE A 300 -17.21 2.84 5.33
C PHE A 300 -17.45 4.21 4.69
N LYS A 301 -17.85 4.27 3.41
CA LYS A 301 -18.15 5.52 2.71
C LYS A 301 -19.10 6.40 3.55
N GLY A 302 -18.73 7.66 3.74
CA GLY A 302 -19.45 8.63 4.58
C GLY A 302 -19.06 8.64 6.06
N LEU A 303 -18.23 7.70 6.55
CA LEU A 303 -17.67 7.77 7.89
C LEU A 303 -16.67 8.93 7.99
N ASN A 304 -16.71 9.71 9.06
CA ASN A 304 -15.67 10.71 9.29
C ASN A 304 -14.35 10.04 9.74
N ILE A 305 -13.27 10.33 9.01
CA ILE A 305 -11.90 9.87 9.31
C ILE A 305 -10.92 11.05 9.32
N LYS A 306 -9.76 10.85 9.96
CA LYS A 306 -8.64 11.80 10.06
C LYS A 306 -7.68 11.72 8.88
N GLY A 307 -7.49 10.53 8.31
CA GLY A 307 -6.54 10.31 7.22
C GLY A 307 -6.32 8.84 6.90
N VAL A 308 -5.57 8.59 5.83
CA VAL A 308 -5.27 7.24 5.32
C VAL A 308 -3.75 7.05 5.23
N LEU A 309 -3.25 5.90 5.69
CA LEU A 309 -1.94 5.41 5.29
C LEU A 309 -2.08 4.28 4.29
N PHE A 310 -1.38 4.40 3.18
CA PHE A 310 -1.38 3.44 2.10
C PHE A 310 -0.01 2.78 1.96
N HIS A 311 0.04 1.44 1.92
CA HIS A 311 1.26 0.71 1.62
C HIS A 311 1.00 -0.50 0.72
N GLN A 312 1.33 -0.34 -0.56
CA GLN A 312 1.14 -1.34 -1.60
C GLN A 312 2.26 -1.28 -2.65
N GLY A 313 2.31 -2.25 -3.56
CA GLY A 313 3.05 -2.13 -4.81
C GLY A 313 3.66 -3.43 -5.30
N PHE A 314 3.88 -4.40 -4.39
CA PHE A 314 4.51 -5.69 -4.74
C PHE A 314 3.74 -6.42 -5.83
N ASN A 315 2.42 -6.55 -5.72
CA ASN A 315 1.67 -7.32 -6.72
C ASN A 315 1.75 -6.67 -8.12
N ASN A 316 1.76 -5.33 -8.17
CA ASN A 316 1.97 -4.59 -9.42
C ASN A 316 3.42 -4.62 -9.90
N SER A 317 4.42 -4.84 -9.03
CA SER A 317 5.81 -5.01 -9.48
C SER A 317 6.13 -6.44 -9.93
N LEU A 318 5.26 -7.42 -9.70
CA LEU A 318 5.59 -8.81 -10.05
C LEU A 318 5.60 -9.02 -11.56
N ARG A 319 6.79 -9.31 -12.10
CA ARG A 319 7.03 -9.83 -13.46
C ARG A 319 6.16 -9.14 -14.53
N THR A 320 5.15 -9.84 -15.02
CA THR A 320 4.30 -9.46 -16.16
C THR A 320 3.19 -8.48 -15.80
N SER A 321 2.97 -8.21 -14.51
CA SER A 321 1.92 -7.30 -14.03
C SER A 321 2.35 -5.82 -14.02
N CYS A 322 3.64 -5.53 -14.25
CA CYS A 322 4.20 -4.20 -14.10
C CYS A 322 3.74 -3.25 -15.22
N ARG A 323 2.95 -2.26 -14.82
CA ARG A 323 2.40 -1.19 -15.66
C ARG A 323 2.51 0.19 -14.98
N PRO A 324 3.70 0.82 -14.97
CA PRO A 324 3.94 2.04 -14.18
C PRO A 324 3.09 3.25 -14.58
N LYS A 325 2.80 3.48 -15.87
CA LYS A 325 1.93 4.58 -16.32
C LYS A 325 0.49 4.38 -15.82
N LEU A 326 -0.03 3.16 -15.93
CA LEU A 326 -1.34 2.83 -15.36
C LEU A 326 -1.33 3.01 -13.83
N TYR A 327 -0.29 2.55 -13.14
CA TYR A 327 -0.17 2.68 -11.69
C TYR A 327 -0.16 4.15 -11.25
N ARG A 328 0.57 5.02 -11.96
CA ARG A 328 0.61 6.48 -11.71
C ARG A 328 -0.79 7.09 -11.82
N ALA A 329 -1.51 6.75 -12.89
CA ALA A 329 -2.89 7.19 -13.11
C ALA A 329 -3.83 6.72 -11.99
N LEU A 330 -3.77 5.43 -11.64
CA LEU A 330 -4.60 4.82 -10.60
C LEU A 330 -4.31 5.42 -9.22
N MET A 331 -3.06 5.75 -8.89
CA MET A 331 -2.71 6.41 -7.63
C MET A 331 -3.46 7.73 -7.45
N LYS A 332 -3.49 8.58 -8.50
CA LYS A 332 -4.19 9.86 -8.47
C LYS A 332 -5.69 9.67 -8.24
N VAL A 333 -6.35 8.90 -9.10
CA VAL A 333 -7.81 8.75 -9.05
C VAL A 333 -8.28 7.98 -7.81
N MET A 334 -7.43 7.12 -7.23
CA MET A 334 -7.69 6.45 -5.95
C MET A 334 -7.81 7.46 -4.81
N VAL A 335 -6.85 8.38 -4.67
CA VAL A 335 -6.87 9.39 -3.61
C VAL A 335 -8.01 10.38 -3.81
N GLU A 336 -8.26 10.82 -5.03
CA GLU A 336 -9.41 11.67 -5.36
C GLU A 336 -10.73 10.98 -5.03
N GLY A 337 -10.86 9.69 -5.33
CA GLY A 337 -12.03 8.89 -4.97
C GLY A 337 -12.24 8.77 -3.48
N TRP A 338 -11.19 8.52 -2.70
CA TRP A 338 -11.31 8.50 -1.24
C TRP A 338 -11.75 9.85 -0.68
N ARG A 339 -11.24 10.96 -1.22
CA ARG A 339 -11.67 12.31 -0.81
C ARG A 339 -13.15 12.55 -1.11
N GLU A 340 -13.61 12.11 -2.27
CA GLU A 340 -15.00 12.19 -2.70
C GLU A 340 -15.92 11.31 -1.81
N ASP A 341 -15.57 10.04 -1.62
CA ASP A 341 -16.37 9.08 -0.86
C ASP A 341 -16.45 9.41 0.64
N PHE A 342 -15.39 9.98 1.21
CA PHE A 342 -15.34 10.38 2.62
C PHE A 342 -15.65 11.87 2.84
N ASN A 343 -16.10 12.56 1.79
CA ASN A 343 -16.52 13.95 1.77
C ASN A 343 -15.52 14.91 2.46
N ASP A 344 -14.22 14.69 2.17
CA ASP A 344 -13.12 15.46 2.72
C ASP A 344 -12.09 15.77 1.60
N PRO A 345 -12.20 16.92 0.91
CA PRO A 345 -11.30 17.28 -0.18
C PRO A 345 -9.85 17.49 0.29
N ALA A 346 -9.62 17.66 1.59
CA ALA A 346 -8.31 17.85 2.20
C ALA A 346 -7.83 16.61 2.97
N LEU A 347 -8.47 15.44 2.78
CA LEU A 347 -8.14 14.21 3.50
C LEU A 347 -6.63 13.94 3.42
N PRO A 348 -5.94 13.84 4.58
CA PRO A 348 -4.54 13.49 4.63
C PRO A 348 -4.28 12.07 4.12
N VAL A 349 -3.34 11.91 3.19
CA VAL A 349 -2.93 10.61 2.65
C VAL A 349 -1.42 10.45 2.66
N GLY A 350 -0.92 9.51 3.46
CA GLY A 350 0.49 9.13 3.50
C GLY A 350 0.72 7.83 2.72
N VAL A 351 1.53 7.87 1.66
CA VAL A 351 1.92 6.68 0.89
C VAL A 351 3.28 6.20 1.38
N ILE A 352 3.31 5.07 2.09
CA ILE A 352 4.55 4.35 2.37
C ILE A 352 4.97 3.65 1.08
N GLY A 353 6.08 4.11 0.51
CA GLY A 353 6.56 3.65 -0.77
C GLY A 353 6.83 2.15 -0.80
N PHE A 354 6.94 1.61 -2.01
CA PHE A 354 7.37 0.25 -2.25
C PHE A 354 8.64 -0.06 -1.44
N CYS A 355 8.53 -1.00 -0.49
CA CYS A 355 9.65 -1.38 0.36
C CYS A 355 10.55 -2.41 -0.32
N ALA A 356 11.80 -2.49 0.11
CA ALA A 356 12.74 -3.46 -0.41
C ALA A 356 12.26 -4.90 -0.16
N GLY A 357 12.55 -5.79 -1.09
CA GLY A 357 12.26 -7.22 -0.96
C GLY A 357 12.94 -8.06 -2.03
N GLY A 358 13.06 -9.36 -1.76
CA GLY A 358 13.81 -10.29 -2.61
C GLY A 358 15.32 -10.24 -2.33
N VAL A 359 16.14 -10.30 -3.38
CA VAL A 359 17.60 -10.23 -3.26
C VAL A 359 18.02 -8.77 -3.24
N SER A 360 18.73 -8.37 -2.18
CA SER A 360 19.29 -7.03 -2.05
C SER A 360 20.44 -6.81 -3.02
N GLN A 361 20.43 -5.65 -3.65
CA GLN A 361 21.59 -5.18 -4.39
C GLN A 361 22.75 -4.91 -3.43
N THR A 362 23.92 -5.39 -3.83
CA THR A 362 25.23 -5.11 -3.24
C THR A 362 26.17 -4.66 -4.35
N ARG A 363 27.38 -4.23 -4.00
CA ARG A 363 28.41 -3.88 -4.98
C ARG A 363 28.77 -5.07 -5.89
N GLU A 364 28.73 -6.28 -5.36
CA GLU A 364 29.12 -7.50 -6.08
C GLU A 364 28.06 -7.96 -7.08
N ASN A 365 26.79 -7.58 -6.91
CA ASN A 365 25.68 -8.07 -7.74
C ASN A 365 24.88 -6.96 -8.42
N PHE A 366 25.37 -5.71 -8.35
CA PHE A 366 24.61 -4.49 -8.64
C PHE A 366 23.88 -4.53 -9.99
N GLU A 367 24.59 -4.77 -11.09
CA GLU A 367 24.02 -4.78 -12.44
C GLU A 367 23.05 -5.95 -12.63
N ALA A 368 23.34 -7.14 -12.09
CA ALA A 368 22.49 -8.32 -12.25
C ALA A 368 21.06 -8.11 -11.71
N TRP A 369 20.91 -7.25 -10.69
CA TRP A 369 19.62 -6.89 -10.10
C TRP A 369 19.09 -5.50 -10.49
N SER A 370 19.73 -4.85 -11.47
CA SER A 370 19.33 -3.52 -11.97
C SER A 370 18.05 -3.54 -12.81
N ILE A 371 17.69 -4.68 -13.41
CA ILE A 371 16.45 -4.84 -14.16
C ILE A 371 15.31 -5.14 -13.18
N SER A 372 14.61 -4.09 -12.77
CA SER A 372 13.57 -4.18 -11.75
C SER A 372 12.37 -3.29 -12.06
N SER A 373 11.21 -3.91 -12.12
CA SER A 373 9.88 -3.29 -12.13
C SER A 373 9.57 -2.51 -10.84
N GLY A 374 10.10 -2.94 -9.69
CA GLY A 374 9.83 -2.34 -8.38
C GLY A 374 10.24 -0.86 -8.29
N ALA A 375 11.35 -0.48 -8.93
CA ALA A 375 11.78 0.91 -8.98
C ALA A 375 10.80 1.81 -9.74
N TYR A 376 10.25 1.33 -10.86
CA TYR A 376 9.26 2.08 -11.65
C TYR A 376 7.91 2.18 -10.94
N ILE A 377 7.47 1.14 -10.23
CA ILE A 377 6.27 1.25 -9.37
C ILE A 377 6.50 2.26 -8.23
N ARG A 378 7.69 2.26 -7.61
CA ARG A 378 8.05 3.24 -6.58
C ARG A 378 8.02 4.67 -7.11
N GLU A 379 8.52 4.90 -8.32
CA GLU A 379 8.42 6.21 -8.98
C GLU A 379 6.98 6.57 -9.30
N ALA A 380 6.20 5.62 -9.85
CA ALA A 380 4.78 5.83 -10.17
C ALA A 380 3.94 6.21 -8.94
N GLN A 381 4.24 5.64 -7.77
CA GLN A 381 3.64 6.04 -6.50
C GLN A 381 3.91 7.52 -6.18
N ARG A 382 5.18 7.93 -6.25
CA ARG A 382 5.59 9.29 -5.93
C ARG A 382 5.02 10.30 -6.93
N LEU A 383 5.08 10.00 -8.22
CA LEU A 383 4.60 10.89 -9.27
C LEU A 383 3.07 10.96 -9.29
N GLY A 384 2.37 9.83 -9.14
CA GLY A 384 0.90 9.82 -9.12
C GLY A 384 0.33 10.58 -7.92
N LEU A 385 1.01 10.54 -6.77
CA LEU A 385 0.68 11.37 -5.63
C LEU A 385 0.98 12.85 -5.88
N ALA A 386 2.08 13.17 -6.58
CA ALA A 386 2.43 14.54 -6.94
C ALA A 386 1.44 15.16 -7.95
N ASP A 387 0.87 14.36 -8.84
CA ASP A 387 -0.14 14.80 -9.84
C ASP A 387 -1.49 15.22 -9.22
N ILE A 388 -1.68 14.99 -7.91
CA ILE A 388 -2.80 15.53 -7.13
C ILE A 388 -2.59 17.01 -6.79
N GLU A 389 -1.35 17.49 -6.86
CA GLU A 389 -0.95 18.89 -6.60
C GLU A 389 -1.29 19.38 -5.18
N ASP A 390 -1.36 18.44 -4.21
CA ASP A 390 -1.64 18.72 -2.80
C ASP A 390 -0.54 18.19 -1.87
N ALA A 391 0.65 18.76 -2.00
CA ALA A 391 1.78 18.48 -1.10
C ALA A 391 1.51 18.94 0.35
N LYS A 392 0.37 19.59 0.64
CA LYS A 392 -0.03 19.95 2.00
C LYS A 392 -0.53 18.72 2.74
N ASN A 393 -1.48 18.00 2.14
CA ASN A 393 -2.16 16.87 2.77
C ASN A 393 -1.69 15.52 2.26
N THR A 394 -0.83 15.46 1.24
CA THR A 394 -0.23 14.20 0.78
C THR A 394 1.26 14.11 1.07
N ALA A 395 1.76 12.90 1.30
CA ALA A 395 3.19 12.65 1.37
C ALA A 395 3.57 11.25 0.89
N PHE A 396 4.65 11.19 0.10
CA PHE A 396 5.32 9.94 -0.22
C PHE A 396 6.46 9.69 0.77
N LEU A 397 6.48 8.51 1.38
CA LEU A 397 7.38 8.16 2.49
C LEU A 397 8.30 7.02 2.02
N PRO A 398 9.62 7.27 1.87
CA PRO A 398 10.54 6.27 1.34
C PRO A 398 10.72 5.08 2.30
N ALA A 399 10.74 3.88 1.73
CA ALA A 399 10.76 2.60 2.45
C ALA A 399 11.77 1.58 1.88
N HIS A 400 12.49 1.96 0.82
CA HIS A 400 13.40 1.09 0.05
C HIS A 400 14.71 0.78 0.78
N ASP A 401 15.07 1.60 1.75
CA ASP A 401 16.33 1.55 2.47
C ASP A 401 16.43 0.41 3.50
N ILE A 402 15.29 -0.21 3.82
CA ILE A 402 15.24 -1.35 4.76
C ILE A 402 15.37 -2.63 3.95
N GLN A 403 16.61 -2.92 3.55
CA GLN A 403 16.97 -4.11 2.78
C GLN A 403 16.90 -5.39 3.64
N ILE A 404 15.71 -6.01 3.70
CA ILE A 404 15.54 -7.32 4.34
C ILE A 404 15.13 -8.33 3.27
N PRO A 405 15.84 -9.47 3.14
CA PRO A 405 15.48 -10.49 2.17
C PRO A 405 14.05 -10.99 2.33
N GLY A 406 13.42 -11.32 1.20
CA GLY A 406 12.06 -11.88 1.14
C GLY A 406 10.97 -10.88 0.75
N LEU A 407 9.75 -11.39 0.60
CA LEU A 407 8.59 -10.62 0.11
C LEU A 407 7.91 -9.77 1.22
N HIS A 408 8.00 -10.25 2.45
CA HIS A 408 7.40 -9.61 3.63
C HIS A 408 8.47 -9.31 4.68
N PRO A 409 9.21 -8.19 4.55
CA PRO A 409 10.21 -7.76 5.52
C PRO A 409 9.66 -7.69 6.94
N VAL A 410 10.38 -8.28 7.91
CA VAL A 410 9.98 -8.25 9.33
C VAL A 410 10.32 -6.94 10.03
N LYS A 411 11.18 -6.09 9.45
CA LYS A 411 11.49 -4.74 9.95
C LYS A 411 10.53 -3.73 9.33
N LYS A 412 9.50 -3.32 10.09
CA LYS A 412 8.42 -2.44 9.63
C LYS A 412 8.25 -1.15 10.44
N ILE A 413 8.80 -1.13 11.65
CA ILE A 413 8.61 -0.01 12.60
C ILE A 413 9.12 1.30 12.02
N ASP A 414 10.27 1.29 11.35
CA ASP A 414 10.84 2.48 10.71
C ASP A 414 9.92 3.12 9.66
N HIS A 415 9.19 2.30 8.90
CA HIS A 415 8.18 2.80 7.94
C HIS A 415 7.05 3.54 8.68
N ALA A 416 6.57 2.96 9.78
CA ALA A 416 5.55 3.58 10.61
C ALA A 416 6.05 4.83 11.35
N ILE A 417 7.31 4.85 11.79
CA ILE A 417 7.93 6.03 12.40
C ILE A 417 7.96 7.18 11.39
N ARG A 418 8.35 6.94 10.13
CA ARG A 418 8.33 7.98 9.08
C ARG A 418 6.92 8.53 8.85
N ALA A 419 5.92 7.65 8.78
CA ALA A 419 4.52 8.05 8.67
C ALA A 419 4.04 8.86 9.87
N THR A 420 4.41 8.46 11.08
CA THR A 420 4.07 9.18 12.32
C THR A 420 4.67 10.58 12.32
N ARG A 421 5.94 10.71 11.91
CA ARG A 421 6.64 12.00 11.86
C ARG A 421 5.99 12.96 10.87
N TRP A 422 5.60 12.45 9.70
CA TRP A 422 4.83 13.22 8.73
C TRP A 422 3.49 13.68 9.31
N ALA A 423 2.69 12.77 9.87
CA ALA A 423 1.38 13.10 10.43
C ALA A 423 1.51 14.13 11.57
N LEU A 424 2.43 13.91 12.52
CA LEU A 424 2.66 14.85 13.61
C LEU A 424 3.08 16.24 13.11
N ASN A 425 3.90 16.33 12.06
CA ASN A 425 4.29 17.61 11.48
C ASN A 425 3.17 18.28 10.69
N ARG A 426 2.61 17.59 9.69
CA ARG A 426 1.71 18.18 8.68
C ARG A 426 0.25 18.23 9.11
N VAL A 427 -0.20 17.21 9.85
CA VAL A 427 -1.60 17.08 10.28
C VAL A 427 -1.81 17.68 11.66
N TYR A 428 -0.80 17.58 12.55
CA TYR A 428 -0.91 18.03 13.94
C TYR A 428 -0.05 19.24 14.30
N GLY A 429 0.70 19.81 13.35
CA GLY A 429 1.47 21.04 13.55
C GLY A 429 2.62 20.93 14.57
N LYS A 430 3.09 19.72 14.89
CA LYS A 430 4.21 19.50 15.81
C LYS A 430 5.54 19.81 15.12
N LYS A 431 6.49 20.36 15.88
CA LYS A 431 7.85 20.66 15.40
C LYS A 431 8.70 19.38 15.31
N ILE A 432 8.44 18.56 14.29
CA ILE A 432 9.13 17.29 14.03
C ILE A 432 9.66 17.27 12.60
N ASN A 433 10.94 16.91 12.41
CA ASN A 433 11.52 16.70 11.09
C ASN A 433 10.96 15.44 10.45
N TRP A 434 10.54 15.49 9.19
CA TRP A 434 9.94 14.36 8.48
C TRP A 434 10.31 14.27 6.99
N ASP A 435 10.68 15.40 6.38
CA ASP A 435 10.85 15.55 4.95
C ASP A 435 12.28 15.23 4.50
N SER A 436 12.40 14.51 3.39
CA SER A 436 13.69 14.05 2.85
C SER A 436 14.43 15.15 2.06
N ALA A 437 15.64 14.85 1.59
CA ALA A 437 16.36 15.68 0.63
C ALA A 437 15.87 15.41 -0.80
N THR A 438 15.89 16.45 -1.62
CA THR A 438 15.49 16.43 -3.03
C THR A 438 16.67 16.82 -3.91
N LEU A 439 16.78 16.17 -5.06
CA LEU A 439 17.76 16.52 -6.09
C LEU A 439 17.35 17.85 -6.75
N VAL A 440 18.28 18.79 -6.80
CA VAL A 440 18.10 20.15 -7.35
C VAL A 440 18.73 20.28 -8.74
N SER A 441 19.96 19.79 -8.93
CA SER A 441 20.63 19.85 -10.23
C SER A 441 21.48 18.62 -10.51
N VAL A 442 21.70 18.38 -11.81
CA VAL A 442 22.51 17.30 -12.37
C VAL A 442 23.37 17.95 -13.45
N GLU A 443 24.67 18.03 -13.21
CA GLU A 443 25.61 18.78 -14.05
C GLU A 443 26.68 17.83 -14.58
N PRO A 444 26.59 17.37 -15.85
CA PRO A 444 27.67 16.65 -16.51
C PRO A 444 28.92 17.53 -16.64
N GLN A 445 30.08 16.99 -16.27
CA GLN A 445 31.39 17.64 -16.27
C GLN A 445 32.44 16.66 -16.82
N GLY A 446 32.52 16.55 -18.15
CA GLY A 446 33.35 15.54 -18.82
C GLY A 446 32.91 14.12 -18.43
N GLU A 447 33.82 13.34 -17.87
CA GLU A 447 33.59 11.95 -17.43
C GLU A 447 32.84 11.84 -16.09
N ARG A 448 32.37 12.97 -15.54
CA ARG A 448 31.75 13.03 -14.21
C ARG A 448 30.37 13.67 -14.27
N ILE A 449 29.56 13.39 -13.26
CA ILE A 449 28.30 14.12 -13.01
C ILE A 449 28.33 14.67 -11.60
N VAL A 450 28.04 15.96 -11.44
CA VAL A 450 27.86 16.60 -10.14
C VAL A 450 26.37 16.74 -9.85
N LEU A 451 25.92 16.12 -8.77
CA LEU A 451 24.58 16.26 -8.22
C LEU A 451 24.57 17.34 -7.15
N THR A 452 23.50 18.15 -7.10
CA THR A 452 23.23 19.08 -5.99
C THR A 452 21.89 18.75 -5.35
N PHE A 453 21.85 18.70 -4.02
CA PHE A 453 20.64 18.49 -3.20
C PHE A 453 20.23 19.77 -2.47
N ASP A 454 18.96 19.86 -2.05
CA ASP A 454 18.44 20.97 -1.27
C ASP A 454 18.94 20.98 0.19
N LYS A 455 19.24 19.81 0.73
CA LYS A 455 19.72 19.55 2.09
C LYS A 455 21.05 18.80 2.06
N PRO A 456 21.88 18.90 3.11
CA PRO A 456 23.06 18.06 3.23
C PRO A 456 22.68 16.58 3.33
N VAL A 457 23.42 15.72 2.62
CA VAL A 457 23.15 14.28 2.53
C VAL A 457 24.39 13.47 2.87
N MET A 458 24.18 12.33 3.51
CA MET A 458 25.27 11.44 3.90
C MET A 458 24.81 9.99 4.16
N PRO A 459 25.74 9.01 4.16
CA PRO A 459 25.46 7.65 4.64
C PRO A 459 24.90 7.62 6.08
N ASP A 460 23.99 6.69 6.37
CA ASP A 460 23.35 6.55 7.70
C ASP A 460 24.29 6.11 8.82
N ASP A 461 25.30 5.33 8.48
CA ASP A 461 26.33 4.81 9.39
C ASP A 461 27.53 5.77 9.56
N MET A 462 27.42 6.99 9.04
CA MET A 462 28.51 7.97 8.99
C MET A 462 29.72 7.50 8.16
N SER A 463 29.55 6.48 7.30
CA SER A 463 30.58 6.04 6.37
C SER A 463 31.01 7.16 5.43
N THR A 464 32.27 7.07 4.99
CA THR A 464 32.79 7.94 3.92
C THR A 464 32.50 7.37 2.52
N THR A 465 31.94 6.17 2.45
CA THR A 465 31.58 5.52 1.19
C THR A 465 30.14 5.84 0.83
N ILE A 466 29.95 6.53 -0.30
CA ILE A 466 28.63 6.82 -0.86
C ILE A 466 28.26 5.70 -1.84
N GLU A 467 27.06 5.15 -1.70
CA GLU A 467 26.61 3.99 -2.47
C GLU A 467 25.21 4.18 -3.07
N GLY A 468 24.89 3.35 -4.07
CA GLY A 468 23.54 3.23 -4.65
C GLY A 468 23.29 4.04 -5.92
N PHE A 469 24.33 4.63 -6.50
CA PHE A 469 24.25 5.33 -7.78
C PHE A 469 24.61 4.43 -8.95
N SER A 470 23.93 4.64 -10.07
CA SER A 470 24.37 4.15 -11.37
C SER A 470 24.29 5.24 -12.41
N ILE A 471 25.20 5.17 -13.39
CA ILE A 471 25.25 6.11 -14.52
C ILE A 471 25.27 5.37 -15.84
N ALA A 472 24.76 6.01 -16.88
CA ALA A 472 24.75 5.49 -18.25
C ALA A 472 25.14 6.57 -19.25
N GLY A 473 25.75 6.15 -20.36
CA GLY A 473 25.95 6.98 -21.54
C GLY A 473 24.76 6.93 -22.49
N LYS A 474 24.99 7.33 -23.74
CA LYS A 474 23.96 7.32 -24.81
C LYS A 474 23.44 5.92 -25.15
N ASP A 475 24.16 4.87 -24.78
CA ASP A 475 23.76 3.47 -24.99
C ASP A 475 22.70 2.97 -24.00
N GLY A 476 22.40 3.75 -22.96
CA GLY A 476 21.41 3.41 -21.93
C GLY A 476 21.83 2.26 -21.00
N LYS A 477 23.10 1.84 -21.03
CA LYS A 477 23.60 0.78 -20.14
C LYS A 477 24.08 1.38 -18.83
N PHE A 478 23.33 1.10 -17.76
CA PHE A 478 23.69 1.55 -16.43
C PHE A 478 24.75 0.66 -15.79
N TYR A 479 25.82 1.28 -15.31
CA TYR A 479 26.86 0.68 -14.48
C TYR A 479 26.86 1.31 -13.09
N LEU A 480 27.28 0.54 -12.08
CA LEU A 480 27.56 1.08 -10.75
C LEU A 480 28.50 2.29 -10.87
N ALA A 481 28.13 3.38 -10.22
CA ALA A 481 28.91 4.60 -10.17
C ALA A 481 29.68 4.69 -8.85
N HIS A 482 30.93 5.11 -8.94
CA HIS A 482 31.65 5.65 -7.80
C HIS A 482 31.10 7.01 -7.44
N ALA A 483 31.13 7.33 -6.15
CA ALA A 483 30.60 8.57 -5.63
C ALA A 483 31.51 9.14 -4.54
N LYS A 484 31.73 10.45 -4.55
CA LYS A 484 32.45 11.17 -3.50
C LYS A 484 31.89 12.57 -3.32
N TRP A 485 32.23 13.21 -2.22
CA TRP A 485 32.03 14.64 -2.07
C TRP A 485 33.05 15.42 -2.93
N PRO A 486 32.65 16.49 -3.63
CA PRO A 486 33.60 17.34 -4.33
C PRO A 486 34.65 17.90 -3.35
N MET A 487 35.93 17.76 -3.69
CA MET A 487 37.04 18.30 -2.89
C MET A 487 37.04 19.83 -2.99
N LYS A 488 37.11 20.53 -1.85
CA LYS A 488 37.43 21.97 -1.84
C LYS A 488 38.95 22.10 -1.97
N LYS A 489 39.42 22.96 -2.89
CA LYS A 489 40.83 23.11 -3.31
C LYS A 489 41.86 23.42 -2.22
N ASP A 490 41.49 23.57 -0.94
CA ASP A 490 42.32 24.37 -0.01
C ASP A 490 42.52 23.83 1.41
N HIS A 491 42.31 22.54 1.69
CA HIS A 491 42.55 22.03 3.05
C HIS A 491 43.44 20.78 3.05
N GLY A 492 44.62 20.93 3.67
CA GLY A 492 45.60 19.88 3.85
C GLY A 492 45.03 18.61 4.47
N ILE A 493 45.76 17.52 4.25
CA ILE A 493 45.44 16.09 4.46
C ILE A 493 44.98 15.73 5.90
N HIS A 494 45.00 16.66 6.85
CA HIS A 494 44.78 16.38 8.27
C HIS A 494 43.58 17.08 8.93
N ASN A 495 42.66 17.71 8.19
CA ASN A 495 41.50 18.30 8.86
C ASN A 495 40.27 18.33 7.97
N THR A 496 39.23 17.56 8.32
CA THR A 496 37.86 18.06 8.56
C THR A 496 36.80 16.95 8.52
N ALA A 497 36.80 16.04 9.50
CA ALA A 497 35.60 15.21 9.74
C ALA A 497 34.35 16.10 9.87
N LYS A 498 34.42 17.24 10.58
CA LYS A 498 33.25 18.12 10.78
C LYS A 498 32.71 18.88 9.55
N LYS A 499 33.50 19.13 8.49
CA LYS A 499 33.04 19.98 7.35
C LYS A 499 32.50 19.20 6.14
N SER A 500 32.79 17.90 6.02
CA SER A 500 32.20 17.06 4.96
C SER A 500 30.70 16.82 5.17
N PHE A 501 30.23 16.88 6.41
CA PHE A 501 28.84 16.57 6.77
C PHE A 501 27.80 17.63 6.33
N GLU A 502 28.20 18.86 6.00
CA GLU A 502 27.27 19.87 5.46
C GLU A 502 27.15 19.86 3.93
N ASN A 503 27.79 18.90 3.26
CA ASN A 503 27.86 18.92 1.82
C ASN A 503 26.52 18.52 1.17
N LYS A 504 26.08 19.38 0.25
CA LYS A 504 24.90 19.19 -0.58
C LYS A 504 25.22 18.64 -1.97
N LYS A 505 26.51 18.42 -2.27
CA LYS A 505 26.97 17.97 -3.59
C LYS A 505 27.61 16.61 -3.53
N ILE A 506 27.37 15.81 -4.56
CA ILE A 506 28.00 14.51 -4.79
C ILE A 506 28.53 14.48 -6.22
N GLU A 507 29.77 14.10 -6.39
CA GLU A 507 30.41 13.85 -7.68
C GLU A 507 30.38 12.36 -7.97
N LEU A 508 29.89 12.00 -9.15
CA LEU A 508 29.72 10.63 -9.65
C LEU A 508 30.60 10.38 -10.86
N TRP A 509 31.14 9.17 -10.99
CA TRP A 509 31.82 8.70 -12.20
C TRP A 509 31.80 7.18 -12.28
N SER A 510 32.06 6.62 -13.46
CA SER A 510 32.29 5.19 -13.65
C SER A 510 33.34 5.04 -14.74
N PRO A 511 34.39 4.23 -14.53
CA PRO A 511 35.42 4.01 -15.55
C PRO A 511 34.86 3.39 -16.84
N LEU A 512 33.65 2.82 -16.76
CA LEU A 512 32.96 2.18 -17.90
C LEU A 512 32.07 3.16 -18.68
N VAL A 513 31.97 4.42 -18.24
CA VAL A 513 31.08 5.42 -18.82
C VAL A 513 31.83 6.74 -19.00
N ALA A 514 32.45 6.91 -20.17
CA ALA A 514 33.25 8.10 -20.49
C ALA A 514 32.39 9.37 -20.68
N GLU A 515 31.16 9.24 -21.21
CA GLU A 515 30.24 10.37 -21.41
C GLU A 515 28.90 10.10 -20.68
N PRO A 516 28.85 10.30 -19.35
CA PRO A 516 27.64 10.01 -18.60
C PRO A 516 26.55 11.07 -18.87
N ILE A 517 25.37 10.62 -19.27
CA ILE A 517 24.20 11.49 -19.57
C ILE A 517 23.02 11.24 -18.62
N ALA A 518 23.04 10.13 -17.90
CA ALA A 518 21.95 9.71 -17.04
C ALA A 518 22.47 9.14 -15.72
N VAL A 519 21.71 9.38 -14.67
CA VAL A 519 21.92 8.94 -13.29
C VAL A 519 20.65 8.31 -12.75
N ARG A 520 20.81 7.24 -12.00
CA ARG A 520 19.79 6.61 -11.16
C ARG A 520 20.32 6.44 -9.74
N TYR A 521 19.50 6.70 -8.74
CA TYR A 521 19.81 6.46 -7.31
C TYR A 521 18.80 5.48 -6.72
N ALA A 522 19.30 4.45 -6.05
CA ALA A 522 18.53 3.40 -5.40
C ALA A 522 17.44 2.80 -6.33
N TRP A 523 17.83 2.40 -7.54
CA TRP A 523 16.93 2.03 -8.63
C TRP A 523 16.86 0.52 -8.89
N ALA A 524 16.27 -0.20 -7.95
CA ALA A 524 15.91 -1.62 -8.05
C ALA A 524 14.80 -1.99 -7.06
N THR A 525 14.40 -3.26 -7.02
CA THR A 525 13.34 -3.77 -6.12
C THR A 525 13.81 -3.68 -4.66
N SER A 526 15.01 -4.20 -4.39
CA SER A 526 15.73 -4.05 -3.12
C SER A 526 17.06 -3.34 -3.41
N PRO A 527 17.02 -2.00 -3.60
CA PRO A 527 18.14 -1.26 -4.14
C PRO A 527 19.23 -1.00 -3.11
N MET A 528 20.49 -1.03 -3.54
CA MET A 528 21.59 -0.46 -2.76
C MET A 528 21.41 1.06 -2.70
N GLY A 529 21.64 1.65 -1.53
CA GLY A 529 21.54 3.10 -1.34
C GLY A 529 21.57 3.46 0.14
N ASN A 530 22.58 4.22 0.55
CA ASN A 530 22.84 4.53 1.95
C ASN A 530 22.59 6.00 2.31
N LEU A 531 22.26 6.87 1.35
CA LEU A 531 22.07 8.29 1.64
C LEU A 531 20.80 8.59 2.43
N LYS A 532 20.99 9.37 3.49
CA LYS A 532 19.96 10.03 4.31
C LYS A 532 20.19 11.53 4.37
N VAL A 533 19.21 12.24 4.92
CA VAL A 533 19.40 13.63 5.35
C VAL A 533 20.41 13.67 6.50
N ASN A 534 21.41 14.54 6.43
CA ASN A 534 22.43 14.68 7.48
C ASN A 534 21.80 14.90 8.87
N GLY A 535 22.32 14.16 9.85
CA GLY A 535 21.87 14.14 11.25
C GLY A 535 20.51 13.48 11.45
N LYS A 536 19.93 12.85 10.42
CA LYS A 536 18.61 12.22 10.46
C LYS A 536 18.67 10.83 9.80
N PRO A 537 19.33 9.85 10.44
CA PRO A 537 19.54 8.51 9.86
C PRO A 537 18.24 7.77 9.51
N TRP A 538 17.11 8.18 10.08
CA TRP A 538 15.78 7.63 9.77
C TRP A 538 15.11 8.26 8.52
N LEU A 539 15.73 9.23 7.83
CA LEU A 539 15.17 9.90 6.65
C LEU A 539 16.00 9.59 5.39
N PRO A 540 15.71 8.49 4.68
CA PRO A 540 16.38 8.16 3.42
C PRO A 540 15.93 9.08 2.29
N LEU A 541 16.80 9.28 1.33
CA LEU A 541 16.46 9.94 0.06
C LEU A 541 15.41 9.12 -0.70
N HIS A 542 14.59 9.81 -1.48
CA HIS A 542 13.75 9.14 -2.48
C HIS A 542 14.63 8.53 -3.58
N SER A 543 14.23 7.37 -4.12
CA SER A 543 14.79 6.92 -5.39
C SER A 543 14.48 7.95 -6.48
N PHE A 544 15.42 8.17 -7.37
CA PHE A 544 15.25 9.06 -8.51
C PHE A 544 16.03 8.58 -9.72
N ARG A 545 15.64 9.11 -10.88
CA ARG A 545 16.34 8.97 -12.15
C ARG A 545 16.32 10.29 -12.89
N THR A 546 17.17 10.40 -13.91
CA THR A 546 17.28 11.59 -14.78
C THR A 546 17.03 11.26 -16.24
N ASP A 547 16.96 9.96 -16.57
CA ASP A 547 16.55 9.47 -17.88
C ASP A 547 15.02 9.37 -18.02
N ASN A 548 14.58 9.15 -19.26
CA ASN A 548 13.21 8.85 -19.64
C ASN A 548 13.06 7.42 -20.24
N TRP A 549 13.98 6.51 -19.91
CA TRP A 549 13.91 5.12 -20.37
C TRP A 549 12.95 4.31 -19.51
N ASP A 550 11.69 4.32 -19.92
CA ASP A 550 10.57 3.72 -19.19
C ASP A 550 10.54 2.18 -19.25
N TRP A 551 9.87 1.60 -18.26
CA TRP A 551 9.48 0.19 -18.30
C TRP A 551 8.56 -0.06 -19.52
N PRO A 552 8.84 -1.07 -20.36
CA PRO A 552 7.98 -1.37 -21.49
C PRO A 552 6.58 -1.80 -21.03
N GLU A 553 5.57 -1.04 -21.40
CA GLU A 553 4.15 -1.37 -21.22
C GLU A 553 3.32 -0.98 -22.45
N SER A 554 2.21 -1.68 -22.67
CA SER A 554 1.30 -1.46 -23.81
C SER A 554 -0.02 -0.88 -23.35
N ASP A 555 -0.62 0.02 -24.14
CA ASP A 555 -1.98 0.51 -23.91
C ASP A 555 -3.05 -0.56 -24.25
N ASP A 556 -2.66 -1.61 -24.98
CA ASP A 556 -3.47 -2.83 -25.12
C ASP A 556 -3.21 -3.75 -23.92
N TYR A 557 -4.18 -3.80 -23.01
CA TYR A 557 -4.04 -4.52 -21.75
C TYR A 557 -3.98 -6.05 -21.91
N SER A 558 -4.35 -6.58 -23.09
CA SER A 558 -4.16 -8.00 -23.43
C SER A 558 -2.69 -8.34 -23.75
N LYS A 559 -1.88 -7.34 -24.12
CA LYS A 559 -0.48 -7.52 -24.51
C LYS A 559 0.47 -7.28 -23.34
N ILE A 560 1.40 -8.21 -23.17
CA ILE A 560 2.47 -8.15 -22.15
C ILE A 560 3.80 -7.96 -22.88
N LEU A 561 4.41 -6.77 -22.78
CA LEU A 561 5.69 -6.48 -23.45
C LEU A 561 6.89 -7.09 -22.70
N MET A 562 6.85 -7.07 -21.37
CA MET A 562 7.84 -7.73 -20.51
C MET A 562 7.33 -9.09 -20.02
N ASP A 563 7.22 -10.03 -20.97
CA ASP A 563 6.88 -11.42 -20.67
C ASP A 563 8.03 -12.16 -19.98
N ARG A 564 7.84 -13.45 -19.66
CA ARG A 564 8.87 -14.26 -18.99
C ARG A 564 10.15 -14.42 -19.81
N LEU A 565 10.06 -14.53 -21.13
CA LEU A 565 11.20 -14.72 -22.01
C LEU A 565 11.98 -13.42 -22.19
N THR A 566 11.28 -12.32 -22.42
CA THR A 566 11.89 -10.98 -22.52
C THR A 566 12.57 -10.60 -21.19
N MET A 567 11.92 -10.85 -20.05
CA MET A 567 12.53 -10.67 -18.73
C MET A 567 13.81 -11.51 -18.56
N LYS A 568 13.78 -12.79 -18.96
CA LYS A 568 14.95 -13.68 -18.86
C LYS A 568 16.11 -13.17 -19.71
N LYS A 569 15.83 -12.67 -20.92
CA LYS A 569 16.84 -12.07 -21.79
C LYS A 569 17.45 -10.81 -21.16
N ALA A 570 16.62 -9.91 -20.65
CA ALA A 570 17.08 -8.69 -19.99
C ALA A 570 17.91 -8.98 -18.73
N MET A 571 17.52 -9.96 -17.92
CA MET A 571 18.29 -10.41 -16.76
C MET A 571 19.63 -11.04 -17.16
N LYS A 572 19.66 -11.81 -18.26
CA LYS A 572 20.91 -12.37 -18.80
C LYS A 572 21.87 -11.28 -19.24
N GLU A 573 21.38 -10.29 -19.99
CA GLU A 573 22.20 -9.14 -20.41
C GLU A 573 22.73 -8.36 -19.19
N ALA A 574 21.91 -8.19 -18.15
CA ALA A 574 22.33 -7.55 -16.91
C ALA A 574 23.42 -8.33 -16.16
N ALA A 575 23.36 -9.66 -16.18
CA ALA A 575 24.42 -10.51 -15.64
C ALA A 575 25.70 -10.46 -16.49
N GLU A 576 25.60 -10.42 -17.82
CA GLU A 576 26.75 -10.22 -18.70
C GLU A 576 27.42 -8.85 -18.46
N ARG A 577 26.64 -7.78 -18.24
CA ARG A 577 27.18 -6.47 -17.85
C ARG A 577 27.89 -6.49 -16.50
N LEU A 578 27.40 -7.28 -15.54
CA LEU A 578 28.07 -7.47 -14.25
C LEU A 578 29.45 -8.11 -14.44
N GLU A 579 29.52 -9.20 -15.22
CA GLU A 579 30.79 -9.89 -15.49
C GLU A 579 31.77 -9.00 -16.26
N PHE A 580 31.27 -8.22 -17.22
CA PHE A 580 32.08 -7.21 -17.91
C PHE A 580 32.66 -6.19 -16.92
N ARG A 581 31.86 -5.61 -16.01
CA ARG A 581 32.37 -4.67 -15.01
C ARG A 581 33.44 -5.31 -14.13
N ARG A 582 33.22 -6.53 -13.65
CA ARG A 582 34.18 -7.26 -12.81
C ARG A 582 35.51 -7.47 -13.51
N HIS A 583 35.47 -7.82 -14.80
CA HIS A 583 36.67 -7.98 -15.61
C HIS A 583 37.45 -6.67 -15.70
N GLU A 584 36.78 -5.58 -16.09
CA GLU A 584 37.42 -4.26 -16.23
C GLU A 584 37.97 -3.71 -14.90
N GLU A 585 37.23 -3.90 -13.80
CA GLU A 585 37.71 -3.53 -12.46
C GLU A 585 38.94 -4.34 -12.05
N ALA A 586 38.99 -5.64 -12.37
CA ALA A 586 40.15 -6.49 -12.08
C ALA A 586 41.36 -6.12 -12.93
N THR A 587 41.18 -5.90 -14.24
CA THR A 587 42.25 -5.46 -15.15
C THR A 587 42.87 -4.15 -14.65
N ARG A 588 42.03 -3.17 -14.31
CA ARG A 588 42.51 -1.88 -13.78
C ARG A 588 43.19 -2.01 -12.42
N ALA A 589 42.75 -2.93 -11.56
CA ALA A 589 43.43 -3.20 -10.30
C ALA A 589 44.85 -3.75 -10.52
N VAL A 590 45.03 -4.64 -11.50
CA VAL A 590 46.35 -5.16 -11.90
C VAL A 590 47.23 -4.03 -12.42
N GLU A 591 46.72 -3.19 -13.33
CA GLU A 591 47.45 -2.03 -13.87
C GLU A 591 47.93 -1.08 -12.75
N ILE A 592 47.08 -0.79 -11.78
CA ILE A 592 47.44 0.06 -10.63
C ILE A 592 48.52 -0.61 -9.76
N ILE A 593 48.44 -1.93 -9.54
CA ILE A 593 49.45 -2.66 -8.77
C ILE A 593 50.80 -2.60 -9.51
N ASP A 594 50.82 -2.84 -10.81
CA ASP A 594 52.02 -2.76 -11.65
C ASP A 594 52.62 -1.34 -11.62
N GLU A 595 51.79 -0.30 -11.74
CA GLU A 595 52.22 1.09 -11.61
C GLU A 595 52.84 1.38 -10.23
N LEU A 596 52.21 0.92 -9.15
CA LEU A 596 52.74 1.10 -7.79
C LEU A 596 54.06 0.36 -7.58
N GLU A 597 54.21 -0.85 -8.12
CA GLU A 597 55.46 -1.60 -8.07
C GLU A 597 56.59 -0.89 -8.85
N THR A 598 56.27 -0.26 -9.98
CA THR A 598 57.25 0.53 -10.74
C THR A 598 57.64 1.84 -10.04
N LEU A 599 56.68 2.51 -9.37
CA LEU A 599 56.93 3.70 -8.56
C LEU A 599 57.83 3.39 -7.34
N GLY A 600 57.61 2.24 -6.69
CA GLY A 600 58.41 1.77 -5.56
C GLY A 600 59.87 1.42 -5.91
N ARG A 601 60.19 1.26 -7.20
CA ARG A 601 61.57 1.01 -7.68
C ARG A 601 62.33 2.29 -8.07
N SER A 602 61.73 3.47 -7.97
CA SER A 602 62.34 4.73 -8.44
C SER A 602 63.18 5.52 -7.41
N VAL A 603 63.48 4.98 -6.22
CA VAL A 603 64.23 5.70 -5.16
C VAL A 603 65.62 5.11 -4.87
N SER A 604 66.20 4.31 -5.77
CA SER A 604 67.61 3.91 -5.68
C SER A 604 68.37 4.21 -6.98
N LYS A 605 68.68 5.48 -7.20
CA LYS A 605 69.82 5.89 -8.02
C LYS A 605 70.54 7.05 -7.36
#